data_AF-A0A9D5QGE4-F1
#
_entry.id   AF-A0A9D5QGE4-F1
#
_cell.length_a   1.000
_cell.length_b   1.000
_cell.length_c   1.000
_cell.angle_alpha   90.00
_cell.angle_beta   90.00
_cell.angle_gamma   90.00
#
_symmetry.space_group_name_H-M   'P 1'
#
loop_
_entity.id
_entity.type
_entity.pdbx_description
1 polymer ?
#
loop_
_entity_poly.entity_id
_entity_poly.type
_entity_poly.pdbx_seq_one_letter_code
_entity_poly.pdbx_strand_id
1 'polypeptide(L)'
;MSTSIAEGFGYALYEPWLYGRPVIGRRPQGFSALPGMKARHLYARLPVPAGQVRLPRLVSAYQKRLRAAGVRVPSSKRLEAELVRNGRVDFGTLDQATQWEILGRIARDPSAGNREFAVSLQPFFRQINGFFSSPMARKVISGNRLAIRRALIGTAFHRAFTRCFSSAPRLPAKPRPGLVRSAFGTVAGQRLLLTPPRLVRAKK
;
A
#
# COMPACT_ATOMS: atom_id res chain seq x y z
N MET A 1 -0.39 5.93 -14.06
CA MET A 1 0.62 5.28 -13.19
C MET A 1 0.73 6.10 -11.92
N SER A 2 0.87 5.48 -10.74
CA SER A 2 1.15 6.23 -9.51
C SER A 2 2.59 6.74 -9.57
N THR A 3 2.82 7.97 -9.13
CA THR A 3 4.12 8.66 -9.13
C THR A 3 5.24 7.84 -8.48
N SER A 4 4.94 7.09 -7.43
CA SER A 4 5.90 6.21 -6.74
C SER A 4 6.55 5.12 -7.62
N ILE A 5 5.86 4.61 -8.66
CA ILE A 5 6.47 3.64 -9.60
C ILE A 5 7.38 4.36 -10.61
N ALA A 6 7.05 5.60 -10.98
CA ALA A 6 7.84 6.44 -11.88
C ALA A 6 9.07 7.06 -11.19
N GLU A 7 9.01 7.29 -9.88
CA GLU A 7 10.10 7.80 -9.03
C GLU A 7 11.14 6.72 -8.63
N GLY A 8 11.05 5.50 -9.18
CA GLY A 8 12.03 4.43 -8.93
C GLY A 8 11.73 3.50 -7.75
N PHE A 9 10.68 3.75 -6.96
CA PHE A 9 10.29 2.82 -5.88
C PHE A 9 9.63 1.52 -6.39
N GLY A 10 9.30 1.44 -7.69
CA GLY A 10 8.78 0.23 -8.31
C GLY A 10 9.80 -0.91 -8.44
N TYR A 11 11.11 -0.60 -8.49
CA TYR A 11 12.17 -1.59 -8.68
C TYR A 11 12.43 -2.46 -7.45
N ALA A 12 12.09 -1.97 -6.26
CA ALA A 12 12.21 -2.73 -5.01
C ALA A 12 11.39 -4.04 -5.01
N LEU A 13 10.39 -4.19 -5.90
CA LEU A 13 9.64 -5.43 -6.08
C LEU A 13 10.27 -6.41 -7.09
N TYR A 14 11.23 -5.95 -7.90
CA TYR A 14 11.81 -6.73 -9.00
C TYR A 14 13.29 -7.06 -8.79
N GLU A 15 13.97 -6.41 -7.86
CA GLU A 15 15.41 -6.61 -7.62
C GLU A 15 15.77 -7.65 -6.54
N PRO A 16 14.96 -7.96 -5.52
CA PRO A 16 15.41 -8.80 -4.40
C PRO A 16 15.97 -10.18 -4.77
N TRP A 17 15.56 -10.75 -5.91
CA TRP A 17 16.11 -12.02 -6.40
C TRP A 17 17.61 -11.96 -6.71
N LEU A 18 18.16 -10.78 -7.03
CA LEU A 18 19.60 -10.57 -7.24
C LEU A 18 20.40 -10.91 -5.99
N TYR A 19 19.80 -10.69 -4.82
CA TYR A 19 20.38 -10.97 -3.52
C TYR A 19 19.94 -12.32 -2.95
N GLY A 20 19.30 -13.17 -3.76
CA GLY A 20 18.73 -14.44 -3.30
C GLY A 20 17.64 -14.27 -2.25
N ARG A 21 16.99 -13.09 -2.18
CA ARG A 21 15.96 -12.78 -1.20
C ARG A 21 14.58 -12.67 -1.86
N PRO A 22 13.52 -13.15 -1.22
CA PRO A 22 12.18 -12.88 -1.71
C PRO A 22 11.77 -11.44 -1.35
N VAL A 23 10.87 -10.87 -2.15
CA VAL A 23 10.21 -9.60 -1.81
C VAL A 23 9.23 -9.86 -0.67
N ILE A 24 9.27 -9.08 0.40
CA ILE A 24 8.26 -9.11 1.46
C ILE A 24 7.82 -7.67 1.71
N GLY A 25 6.51 -7.46 1.82
CA GLY A 25 6.00 -6.13 2.02
C GLY A 25 4.52 -6.00 1.69
N ARG A 26 4.04 -4.77 1.84
CA ARG A 26 2.68 -4.42 1.47
C ARG A 26 2.54 -4.49 -0.05
N ARG A 27 1.49 -5.13 -0.55
CA ARG A 27 1.13 -5.07 -1.95
C ARG A 27 0.75 -3.62 -2.30
N PRO A 28 1.46 -2.94 -3.22
CA PRO A 28 1.10 -1.57 -3.57
C PRO A 28 -0.27 -1.52 -4.25
N GLN A 29 -0.99 -0.41 -4.05
CA GLN A 29 -2.26 -0.19 -4.72
C GLN A 29 -2.04 -0.06 -6.24
N GLY A 30 -2.81 -0.81 -7.02
CA GLY A 30 -2.65 -0.82 -8.48
C GLY A 30 -1.46 -1.65 -8.99
N PHE A 31 -0.72 -2.31 -8.10
CA PHE A 31 0.32 -3.25 -8.52
C PHE A 31 -0.28 -4.43 -9.28
N SER A 32 0.28 -4.69 -10.46
CA SER A 32 0.04 -5.91 -11.25
C SER A 32 1.35 -6.68 -11.35
N ALA A 33 1.31 -7.97 -11.03
CA ALA A 33 2.49 -8.82 -11.14
C ALA A 33 2.76 -9.11 -12.63
N LEU A 34 4.03 -9.22 -13.00
CA LEU A 34 4.41 -9.71 -14.32
C LEU A 34 3.88 -11.13 -14.54
N PRO A 35 3.62 -11.56 -15.79
CA PRO A 35 3.24 -12.94 -16.08
C PRO A 35 4.24 -13.94 -15.47
N GLY A 36 3.73 -14.87 -14.64
CA GLY A 36 4.54 -15.86 -13.92
C GLY A 36 5.19 -15.37 -12.62
N MET A 37 5.14 -14.08 -12.30
CA MET A 37 5.62 -13.56 -11.02
C MET A 37 4.63 -13.88 -9.89
N LYS A 38 5.14 -14.48 -8.82
CA LYS A 38 4.41 -14.79 -7.59
C LYS A 38 4.50 -13.60 -6.63
N ALA A 39 3.35 -13.02 -6.32
CA ALA A 39 3.22 -11.89 -5.39
C ALA A 39 2.00 -12.02 -4.45
N ARG A 40 1.45 -13.23 -4.30
CA ARG A 40 0.30 -13.52 -3.42
C ARG A 40 0.66 -13.42 -1.93
N HIS A 41 1.95 -13.54 -1.61
CA HIS A 41 2.47 -13.45 -0.25
C HIS A 41 2.62 -12.00 0.25
N LEU A 42 2.49 -11.00 -0.62
CA LEU A 42 2.47 -9.59 -0.22
C LEU A 42 1.17 -9.27 0.51
N TYR A 43 1.25 -8.59 1.65
CA TYR A 43 0.06 -8.31 2.47
C TYR A 43 -0.70 -7.08 1.96
N ALA A 44 -2.03 -7.10 2.08
CA ALA A 44 -2.87 -5.98 1.65
C ALA A 44 -3.12 -4.94 2.75
N ARG A 45 -3.15 -5.39 4.02
CA ARG A 45 -3.46 -4.60 5.20
C ARG A 45 -2.61 -5.08 6.38
N LEU A 46 -2.31 -4.17 7.29
CA LEU A 46 -1.67 -4.48 8.56
C LEU A 46 -2.67 -4.15 9.68
N PRO A 47 -3.50 -5.10 10.12
CA PRO A 47 -4.66 -4.80 10.95
C PRO A 47 -4.28 -4.50 12.41
N VAL A 48 -4.76 -3.37 12.92
CA VAL A 48 -4.60 -2.88 14.29
C VAL A 48 -5.97 -2.84 14.97
N PRO A 49 -6.13 -3.30 16.22
CA PRO A 49 -7.39 -3.16 16.95
C PRO A 49 -7.83 -1.68 17.03
N ALA A 50 -9.08 -1.41 16.70
CA ALA A 50 -9.60 -0.03 16.68
C ALA A 50 -9.54 0.63 18.07
N GLY A 51 -9.69 -0.15 19.15
CA GLY A 51 -9.56 0.35 20.53
C GLY A 51 -8.16 0.87 20.89
N GLN A 52 -7.13 0.53 20.11
CA GLN A 52 -5.77 1.06 20.30
C GLN A 52 -5.53 2.37 19.55
N VAL A 53 -6.50 2.80 18.75
CA VAL A 53 -6.45 3.99 17.90
C VAL A 53 -7.42 5.02 18.45
N ARG A 54 -6.98 6.28 18.55
CA ARG A 54 -7.89 7.40 18.87
C ARG A 54 -8.74 7.73 17.64
N LEU A 55 -9.76 6.90 17.38
CA LEU A 55 -10.56 6.95 16.15
C LEU A 55 -11.14 8.35 15.85
N PRO A 56 -11.70 9.10 16.81
CA PRO A 56 -12.18 10.47 16.54
C PRO A 56 -11.08 11.41 16.05
N ARG A 57 -9.85 11.29 16.59
CA ARG A 57 -8.70 12.08 16.16
C ARG A 57 -8.29 11.71 14.73
N LEU A 58 -8.27 10.42 14.41
CA LEU A 58 -7.98 9.93 13.06
C LEU A 58 -9.02 10.45 12.05
N VAL A 59 -10.30 10.38 12.40
CA VAL A 59 -11.41 10.86 11.56
C VAL A 59 -11.29 12.35 11.30
N SER A 60 -11.05 13.14 12.34
CA SER A 60 -10.82 14.58 12.24
C SER A 60 -9.62 14.90 11.35
N ALA A 61 -8.52 14.16 11.49
CA ALA A 61 -7.32 14.32 10.65
C ALA A 61 -7.61 14.05 9.17
N TYR A 62 -8.36 12.99 8.86
CA TYR A 62 -8.80 12.71 7.50
C TYR A 62 -9.73 13.79 6.94
N GLN A 63 -10.73 14.21 7.71
CA GLN A 63 -11.64 15.28 7.28
C GLN A 63 -10.89 16.60 7.02
N LYS A 64 -9.90 16.95 7.84
CA LYS A 64 -9.03 18.11 7.61
C LYS A 64 -8.25 17.98 6.30
N ARG A 65 -7.67 16.81 6.02
CA ARG A 65 -6.95 16.54 4.75
C ARG A 65 -7.88 16.58 3.54
N LEU A 66 -9.07 16.00 3.63
CA LEU A 66 -10.06 16.04 2.56
C LEU A 66 -10.53 17.48 2.27
N ARG A 67 -10.75 18.29 3.32
CA ARG A 67 -11.03 19.73 3.18
C ARG A 67 -9.91 20.46 2.46
N ALA A 68 -8.67 20.27 2.91
CA ALA A 68 -7.50 20.90 2.30
C ALA A 68 -7.31 20.49 0.82
N ALA A 69 -7.73 19.28 0.45
CA ALA A 69 -7.70 18.79 -0.93
C ALA A 69 -8.90 19.26 -1.79
N GLY A 70 -9.83 20.05 -1.24
CA GLY A 70 -11.05 20.47 -1.94
C GLY A 70 -12.04 19.34 -2.20
N VAL A 71 -11.94 18.23 -1.46
CA VAL A 71 -12.80 17.04 -1.62
C VAL A 71 -14.00 17.14 -0.68
N ARG A 72 -15.19 16.74 -1.17
CA ARG A 72 -16.39 16.63 -0.32
C ARG A 72 -16.11 15.75 0.89
N VAL A 73 -16.31 16.32 2.07
CA VAL A 73 -16.01 15.67 3.36
C VAL A 73 -17.16 14.74 3.74
N PRO A 74 -16.90 13.43 3.95
CA PRO A 74 -17.90 12.51 4.52
C PRO A 74 -18.21 12.84 5.98
N SER A 75 -19.39 12.44 6.45
CA SER A 75 -19.71 12.47 7.88
C SER A 75 -18.77 11.57 8.67
N SER A 76 -18.55 11.88 9.95
CA SER A 76 -17.67 11.10 10.83
C SER A 76 -18.07 9.62 10.87
N LYS A 77 -19.36 9.34 11.05
CA LYS A 77 -19.91 7.97 11.03
C LYS A 77 -19.59 7.20 9.74
N ARG A 78 -19.70 7.86 8.58
CA ARG A 78 -19.37 7.23 7.29
C ARG A 78 -17.88 6.95 7.18
N LEU A 79 -17.05 7.88 7.64
CA LEU A 79 -15.60 7.73 7.58
C LEU A 79 -15.10 6.64 8.53
N GLU A 80 -15.67 6.55 9.73
CA GLU A 80 -15.39 5.47 10.69
C GLU A 80 -15.72 4.10 10.11
N ALA A 81 -16.88 3.95 9.49
CA ALA A 81 -17.29 2.68 8.84
C ALA A 81 -16.35 2.27 7.69
N GLU A 82 -15.69 3.22 7.03
CA GLU A 82 -14.71 2.94 5.97
C GLU A 82 -13.33 2.57 6.53
N LEU A 83 -12.93 3.20 7.63
CA LEU A 83 -11.63 3.00 8.30
C LEU A 83 -11.60 1.73 9.15
N VAL A 84 -12.71 1.41 9.81
CA VAL A 84 -12.86 0.27 10.72
C VAL A 84 -13.52 -0.88 9.98
N ARG A 85 -12.84 -2.04 9.93
CA ARG A 85 -13.40 -3.28 9.38
C ARG A 85 -13.19 -4.40 10.38
N ASN A 86 -14.27 -5.04 10.80
CA ASN A 86 -14.26 -6.11 11.81
C ASN A 86 -13.53 -5.68 13.10
N GLY A 87 -13.83 -4.48 13.60
CA GLY A 87 -13.19 -3.92 14.80
C GLY A 87 -11.72 -3.52 14.62
N ARG A 88 -11.20 -3.46 13.38
CA ARG A 88 -9.77 -3.19 13.10
C ARG A 88 -9.56 -2.10 12.06
N VAL A 89 -8.54 -1.29 12.29
CA VAL A 89 -8.05 -0.25 11.37
C VAL A 89 -6.78 -0.74 10.69
N ASP A 90 -6.53 -0.33 9.45
CA ASP A 90 -5.27 -0.66 8.78
C ASP A 90 -4.17 0.31 9.22
N PHE A 91 -3.04 -0.19 9.74
CA PHE A 91 -1.91 0.63 10.19
C PHE A 91 -1.47 1.65 9.12
N GLY A 92 -1.45 1.25 7.84
CA GLY A 92 -1.06 2.14 6.74
C GLY A 92 -2.07 3.25 6.42
N THR A 93 -3.21 3.29 7.10
CA THR A 93 -4.18 4.39 7.04
C THR A 93 -4.07 5.34 8.23
N LEU A 94 -3.28 5.01 9.25
CA LEU A 94 -3.12 5.85 10.44
C LEU A 94 -2.22 7.05 10.14
N ASP A 95 -2.50 8.20 10.76
CA ASP A 95 -1.56 9.32 10.69
C ASP A 95 -0.23 8.98 11.39
N GLN A 96 0.83 9.70 11.00
CA GLN A 96 2.19 9.40 11.45
C GLN A 96 2.34 9.45 12.98
N ALA A 97 1.65 10.37 13.67
CA ALA A 97 1.72 10.45 15.13
C ALA A 97 1.11 9.19 15.77
N THR A 98 -0.05 8.75 15.27
CA THR A 98 -0.69 7.51 15.73
C THR A 98 0.16 6.27 15.40
N GLN A 99 0.81 6.22 14.23
CA GLN A 99 1.72 5.12 13.88
C GLN A 99 2.91 5.03 14.85
N TRP A 100 3.55 6.15 15.15
CA TRP A 100 4.66 6.19 16.11
C TRP A 100 4.22 5.83 17.52
N GLU A 101 3.03 6.25 17.95
CA GLU A 101 2.49 5.88 19.26
C GLU A 101 2.30 4.37 19.39
N ILE A 102 1.79 3.72 18.34
CA ILE A 102 1.62 2.26 18.29
C ILE A 102 2.99 1.57 18.29
N LEU A 103 3.91 1.97 17.41
CA LEU A 103 5.25 1.40 17.34
C LEU A 103 6.02 1.56 18.65
N GLY A 104 5.92 2.73 19.29
CA GLY A 104 6.54 3.01 20.57
C GLY A 104 5.93 2.23 21.74
N ARG A 105 4.65 1.87 21.67
CA ARG A 105 4.02 0.95 22.63
C ARG A 105 4.58 -0.47 22.46
N ILE A 106 4.67 -0.95 21.22
CA ILE A 106 5.22 -2.28 20.91
C ILE A 106 6.69 -2.40 21.31
N ALA A 107 7.49 -1.35 21.05
CA ALA A 107 8.91 -1.37 21.36
C ALA A 107 9.20 -1.35 22.88
N ARG A 108 8.39 -0.63 23.66
CA ARG A 108 8.56 -0.52 25.12
C ARG A 108 8.07 -1.75 25.87
N ASP A 109 7.06 -2.40 25.32
CA ASP A 109 6.53 -3.61 25.92
C ASP A 109 6.25 -4.64 24.83
N PRO A 110 7.25 -5.49 24.49
CA PRO A 110 7.03 -6.58 23.54
C PRO A 110 5.96 -7.57 24.01
N SER A 111 5.69 -7.61 25.32
CA SER A 111 4.77 -8.54 26.00
C SER A 111 3.35 -7.96 26.15
N ALA A 112 3.23 -6.67 26.49
CA ALA A 112 1.96 -5.93 26.68
C ALA A 112 1.65 -4.94 25.55
N GLY A 113 2.48 -4.86 24.52
CA GLY A 113 2.22 -4.38 23.15
C GLY A 113 1.22 -5.30 22.44
N ASN A 114 0.12 -5.54 23.14
CA ASN A 114 -1.08 -6.29 22.90
C ASN A 114 -0.88 -7.67 22.32
N ARG A 115 -1.23 -8.68 23.13
CA ARG A 115 -1.60 -10.02 22.66
C ARG A 115 -2.46 -9.92 21.39
N GLU A 116 -3.38 -8.95 21.28
CA GLU A 116 -4.16 -8.71 20.07
C GLU A 116 -3.38 -8.17 18.85
N PHE A 117 -2.38 -7.30 19.05
CA PHE A 117 -1.55 -6.76 17.98
C PHE A 117 -0.48 -7.78 17.57
N ALA A 118 0.16 -8.44 18.54
CA ALA A 118 1.01 -9.61 18.31
C ALA A 118 0.23 -10.76 17.65
N VAL A 119 -1.04 -11.00 18.02
CA VAL A 119 -1.95 -11.97 17.37
C VAL A 119 -2.40 -11.48 16.00
N SER A 120 -2.58 -10.17 15.78
CA SER A 120 -2.94 -9.63 14.46
C SER A 120 -1.79 -9.72 13.47
N LEU A 121 -0.56 -9.57 13.95
CA LEU A 121 0.66 -9.71 13.17
C LEU A 121 1.23 -11.11 13.20
N GLN A 122 0.82 -12.00 14.11
CA GLN A 122 1.31 -13.37 14.19
C GLN A 122 1.09 -14.15 12.90
N PRO A 123 -0.08 -14.09 12.22
CA PRO A 123 -0.25 -14.71 10.91
C PRO A 123 0.75 -14.14 9.90
N PHE A 124 1.01 -12.83 9.94
CA PHE A 124 1.99 -12.16 9.08
C PHE A 124 3.42 -12.60 9.38
N PHE A 125 3.86 -12.58 10.65
CA PHE A 125 5.20 -13.01 11.06
C PHE A 125 5.40 -14.51 10.93
N ARG A 126 4.39 -15.35 11.22
CA ARG A 126 4.44 -16.81 10.95
C ARG A 126 4.51 -17.09 9.46
N GLN A 127 3.71 -16.38 8.66
CA GLN A 127 3.78 -16.48 7.20
C GLN A 127 5.17 -16.05 6.70
N ILE A 128 5.75 -14.97 7.23
CA ILE A 128 7.07 -14.48 6.83
C ILE A 128 8.19 -15.43 7.27
N ASN A 129 8.25 -15.79 8.55
CA ASN A 129 9.29 -16.65 9.10
C ASN A 129 9.22 -18.05 8.50
N GLY A 130 8.02 -18.63 8.42
CA GLY A 130 7.80 -19.92 7.75
C GLY A 130 8.12 -19.84 6.25
N PHE A 131 7.87 -18.70 5.60
CA PHE A 131 8.21 -18.51 4.20
C PHE A 131 9.72 -18.49 3.99
N PHE A 132 10.48 -17.67 4.72
CA PHE A 132 11.94 -17.56 4.56
C PHE A 132 12.68 -18.90 4.76
N SER A 133 12.24 -19.70 5.73
CA SER A 133 12.85 -21.00 6.02
C SER A 133 12.37 -22.14 5.12
N SER A 134 11.39 -21.89 4.25
CA SER A 134 10.78 -22.95 3.44
C SER A 134 11.43 -23.12 2.04
N PRO A 135 11.37 -24.33 1.47
CA PRO A 135 11.56 -24.54 0.03
C PRO A 135 10.66 -23.67 -0.85
N MET A 136 9.55 -23.15 -0.31
CA MET A 136 8.62 -22.29 -1.02
C MET A 136 9.19 -20.90 -1.30
N ALA A 137 10.01 -20.32 -0.39
CA ALA A 137 10.71 -19.07 -0.69
C ALA A 137 11.68 -19.22 -1.86
N ARG A 138 12.47 -20.31 -1.89
CA ARG A 138 13.35 -20.62 -3.03
C ARG A 138 12.56 -20.74 -4.34
N LYS A 139 11.42 -21.44 -4.33
CA LYS A 139 10.53 -21.52 -5.50
C LYS A 139 9.96 -20.16 -5.92
N VAL A 140 9.67 -19.26 -4.98
CA VAL A 140 9.20 -17.89 -5.28
C VAL A 140 10.34 -17.05 -5.87
N ILE A 141 11.53 -17.10 -5.30
CA ILE A 141 12.71 -16.36 -5.80
C ILE A 141 13.02 -16.82 -7.22
N SER A 142 13.18 -18.13 -7.46
CA SER A 142 13.51 -18.67 -8.77
C SER A 142 12.42 -18.41 -9.80
N GLY A 143 11.15 -18.55 -9.40
CA GLY A 143 10.01 -18.23 -10.28
C GLY A 143 9.94 -16.75 -10.66
N ASN A 144 10.13 -15.86 -9.69
CA ASN A 144 10.12 -14.41 -9.93
C ASN A 144 11.32 -13.99 -10.76
N ARG A 145 12.51 -14.55 -10.51
CA ARG A 145 13.69 -14.35 -11.35
C ARG A 145 13.37 -14.70 -12.80
N LEU A 146 12.82 -15.88 -13.07
CA LEU A 146 12.49 -16.31 -14.43
C LEU A 146 11.47 -15.37 -15.11
N ALA A 147 10.40 -15.01 -14.40
CA ALA A 147 9.37 -14.10 -14.89
C ALA A 147 9.95 -12.72 -15.24
N ILE A 148 10.78 -12.17 -14.34
CA ILE A 148 11.42 -10.87 -14.51
C ILE A 148 12.42 -10.92 -15.67
N ARG A 149 13.27 -11.95 -15.75
CA ARG A 149 14.23 -12.11 -16.87
C ARG A 149 13.52 -12.18 -18.22
N ARG A 150 12.40 -12.91 -18.31
CA ARG A 150 11.61 -13.01 -19.55
C ARG A 150 10.97 -11.70 -19.96
N ALA A 151 10.50 -10.92 -18.98
CA ALA A 151 9.76 -9.69 -19.24
C ALA A 151 10.68 -8.46 -19.45
N LEU A 152 11.83 -8.41 -18.76
CA LEU A 152 12.59 -7.19 -18.55
C LEU A 152 14.09 -7.33 -18.85
N ILE A 153 14.53 -8.30 -19.67
CA ILE A 153 15.92 -8.37 -20.16
C ILE A 153 15.96 -8.29 -21.70
N GLY A 154 17.00 -7.62 -22.21
CA GLY A 154 17.31 -7.56 -23.64
C GLY A 154 16.22 -6.90 -24.46
N THR A 155 15.84 -7.52 -25.59
CA THR A 155 14.81 -6.98 -26.49
C THR A 155 13.42 -6.94 -25.86
N ALA A 156 13.15 -7.72 -24.81
CA ALA A 156 11.91 -7.65 -24.05
C ALA A 156 11.85 -6.37 -23.21
N PHE A 157 12.95 -6.00 -22.56
CA PHE A 157 13.07 -4.71 -21.86
C PHE A 157 12.85 -3.56 -22.83
N HIS A 158 13.58 -3.55 -23.96
CA HIS A 158 13.46 -2.49 -24.95
C HIS A 158 12.01 -2.35 -25.44
N ARG A 159 11.35 -3.45 -25.81
CA ARG A 159 9.93 -3.43 -26.20
C ARG A 159 8.99 -2.94 -25.10
N ALA A 160 9.20 -3.37 -23.85
CA ALA A 160 8.38 -2.93 -22.72
C ALA A 160 8.59 -1.44 -22.41
N PHE A 161 9.85 -0.98 -22.46
CA PHE A 161 10.25 0.41 -22.30
C PHE A 161 9.65 1.28 -23.40
N THR A 162 9.91 0.96 -24.67
CA THR A 162 9.31 1.65 -25.83
C THR A 162 7.79 1.67 -25.72
N ARG A 163 7.12 0.55 -25.40
CA ARG A 163 5.67 0.56 -25.22
C ARG A 163 5.21 1.51 -24.11
N CYS A 164 5.91 1.58 -22.98
CA CYS A 164 5.56 2.48 -21.88
C CYS A 164 5.71 3.96 -22.26
N PHE A 165 6.75 4.31 -23.01
CA PHE A 165 7.05 5.70 -23.38
C PHE A 165 6.43 6.15 -24.71
N SER A 166 6.11 5.22 -25.61
CA SER A 166 5.45 5.49 -26.90
C SER A 166 3.94 5.40 -26.83
N SER A 167 3.37 4.80 -25.78
CA SER A 167 1.93 4.89 -25.54
C SER A 167 1.64 6.26 -24.94
N ALA A 168 0.76 7.04 -25.58
CA ALA A 168 0.20 8.21 -24.93
C ALA A 168 -0.32 7.78 -23.54
N PRO A 169 0.05 8.48 -22.45
CA PRO A 169 -0.42 8.11 -21.13
C PRO A 169 -1.95 8.04 -21.23
N ARG A 170 -2.53 6.88 -20.88
CA ARG A 170 -3.98 6.77 -20.79
C ARG A 170 -4.40 7.80 -19.76
N LEU A 171 -4.86 8.95 -20.24
CA LEU A 171 -5.44 9.96 -19.39
C LEU A 171 -6.53 9.23 -18.60
N PRO A 172 -6.52 9.33 -17.26
CA PRO A 172 -7.64 8.81 -16.50
C PRO A 172 -8.91 9.36 -17.16
N ALA A 173 -9.90 8.49 -17.43
CA ALA A 173 -11.13 8.86 -18.13
C ALA A 173 -11.59 10.24 -17.66
N LYS A 174 -11.83 11.17 -18.61
CA LYS A 174 -12.15 12.59 -18.36
C LYS A 174 -12.88 12.71 -17.02
N PRO A 175 -12.28 13.33 -15.99
CA PRO A 175 -13.03 13.61 -14.79
C PRO A 175 -14.25 14.41 -15.22
N ARG A 176 -15.44 13.99 -14.77
CA ARG A 176 -16.66 14.75 -15.01
C ARG A 176 -16.39 16.23 -14.67
N PRO A 177 -16.90 17.19 -15.46
CA PRO A 177 -16.63 18.61 -15.22
C PRO A 177 -16.88 18.94 -13.76
N GLY A 178 -15.86 19.46 -13.07
CA GLY A 178 -15.88 19.74 -11.63
C GLY A 178 -14.66 19.26 -10.82
N LEU A 179 -13.74 18.48 -11.40
CA LEU A 179 -12.66 17.82 -10.63
C LEU A 179 -11.21 18.23 -10.96
N VAL A 180 -10.97 19.17 -11.88
CA VAL A 180 -9.62 19.33 -12.49
C VAL A 180 -8.87 20.61 -12.12
N ARG A 181 -9.48 21.61 -11.47
CA ARG A 181 -8.76 22.87 -11.20
C ARG A 181 -7.84 22.91 -9.97
N SER A 182 -7.78 21.87 -9.13
CA SER A 182 -6.94 21.89 -7.90
C SER A 182 -5.77 20.89 -7.87
N ALA A 183 -5.59 20.03 -8.86
CA ALA A 183 -4.67 18.89 -8.74
C ALA A 183 -3.19 19.18 -9.12
N PHE A 184 -2.87 20.37 -9.66
CA PHE A 184 -1.51 20.69 -10.12
C PHE A 184 -0.93 22.00 -9.57
N GLY A 185 -1.57 22.61 -8.57
CA GLY A 185 -0.95 23.67 -7.78
C GLY A 185 -0.32 23.08 -6.53
N THR A 186 1.01 23.15 -6.42
CA THR A 186 1.82 22.85 -5.21
C THR A 186 2.38 21.42 -5.11
N VAL A 187 3.44 21.16 -5.90
CA VAL A 187 4.38 20.02 -5.75
C VAL A 187 5.36 20.21 -4.56
N ALA A 188 5.29 21.32 -3.83
CA ALA A 188 6.12 21.53 -2.64
C ALA A 188 5.44 20.99 -1.37
N GLY A 189 5.69 19.72 -1.00
CA GLY A 189 5.52 19.30 0.40
C GLY A 189 4.84 17.95 0.69
N GLN A 190 4.52 17.10 -0.30
CA GLN A 190 3.89 15.82 0.00
C GLN A 190 4.90 14.74 0.45
N ARG A 191 5.14 14.67 1.77
CA ARG A 191 5.62 13.46 2.44
C ARG A 191 4.52 12.38 2.42
N LEU A 192 4.75 11.34 1.60
CA LEU A 192 4.29 9.95 1.69
C LEU A 192 2.87 9.64 2.25
N LEU A 193 1.96 9.47 1.30
CA LEU A 193 0.81 8.54 1.17
C LEU A 193 0.23 7.85 2.43
N LEU A 194 -0.86 8.39 2.96
CA LEU A 194 -1.97 7.58 3.47
C LEU A 194 -2.94 7.32 2.31
N THR A 195 -3.26 6.06 2.04
CA THR A 195 -4.26 5.72 1.02
C THR A 195 -5.66 6.02 1.57
N PRO A 196 -6.47 6.89 0.94
CA PRO A 196 -7.86 7.07 1.35
C PRO A 196 -8.67 5.80 1.01
N PRO A 197 -9.62 5.38 1.88
CA PRO A 197 -10.53 4.30 1.55
C PRO A 197 -11.37 4.63 0.30
N ARG A 198 -11.67 3.60 -0.51
CA ARG A 198 -12.46 3.74 -1.73
C ARG A 198 -13.90 4.09 -1.38
N LEU A 199 -14.28 5.36 -1.49
CA LEU A 199 -15.68 5.79 -1.45
C LEU A 199 -16.43 5.15 -2.62
N VAL A 200 -17.16 4.06 -2.35
CA VAL A 200 -18.12 3.49 -3.29
C VAL A 200 -19.34 4.42 -3.33
N ARG A 201 -19.81 4.74 -4.55
CA ARG A 201 -21.02 5.54 -4.78
C ARG A 201 -22.24 4.78 -4.26
N ALA A 202 -23.04 5.44 -3.43
CA ALA A 202 -24.44 5.06 -3.24
C ALA A 202 -25.14 5.21 -4.59
N LYS A 203 -25.73 4.12 -5.10
CA LYS A 203 -26.75 4.22 -6.14
C LYS A 203 -27.97 4.90 -5.49
N LYS A 204 -28.43 5.99 -6.11
CA LYS A 204 -29.80 6.45 -5.92
C LYS A 204 -30.72 5.53 -6.71
#